data_AF-A0A098DTU5-F1
#
_entry.id   AF-A0A098DTU5-F1
#
_cell.length_a   1.000
_cell.length_b   1.000
_cell.length_c   1.000
_cell.angle_alpha   90.00
_cell.angle_beta   90.00
_cell.angle_gamma   90.00
#
_symmetry.space_group_name_H-M   'P 1'
#
loop_
_entity.id
_entity.type
_entity.pdbx_description
1 polymer ?
#
loop_
_entity_poly.entity_id
_entity_poly.type
_entity_poly.pdbx_seq_one_letter_code
_entity_poly.pdbx_strand_id
1 'polypeptide(L)'
;MKPTQVLVALAAIAYAAPVSDDTKAKALEIDDDFPLAELEAYFEAHMNGETSEANSLHARQFSSSTYNQLTDGTPCRPVTMIYARGTTQAGNVGDPAAVGPVLFNNLASRIGLNNLAVQGVAYPANIAGYLAGGDAAGSRTMADLISRAATQCPSTKIIISGYSQGAQLVHNAAGMLSASVTNRVTAAVTFGDPKQKQAFGTIPSSRTRIFCRAGDNICDGGIIVTPAHSQYQQDAPAAAEWIAARSDPYYGAQVFVANINTMSHKVEWIFLKIKNSYHDNIERLAISKWAPQLSAEINLPDWVEDELREILIYEIIKTHMTQPFNRYSWIILRNMFGHDFDHHGKSATFLGHVFSVIAKIVLQTEDVDQQFWLDNMHLLTLGCFEIINDKTVDFTQGLLSDAGRLKAFFTPLLISAFPVVNGKLKNDEKTNSNHKKLRKHMTDRKSEKSSTLIKDEADFDDEDGPELKVEEEEEELGTRRTITFNSRKFNSVP
;
A
#
# COMPACT_ATOMS: atom_id res chain seq x y z
N MET A 1 17.94 40.67 -33.06
CA MET A 1 17.75 42.08 -32.65
C MET A 1 16.29 42.24 -32.19
N LYS A 2 16.07 42.86 -31.02
CA LYS A 2 14.76 43.27 -30.45
C LYS A 2 14.12 44.39 -31.31
N PRO A 3 12.99 45.08 -30.97
CA PRO A 3 11.84 44.82 -30.05
C PRO A 3 10.45 45.23 -30.67
N THR A 4 9.33 44.98 -29.96
CA THR A 4 8.18 45.94 -29.74
C THR A 4 7.14 45.29 -28.80
N GLN A 5 7.01 45.71 -27.51
CA GLN A 5 6.06 46.69 -26.91
C GLN A 5 4.57 46.30 -27.07
N VAL A 6 3.77 45.89 -26.06
CA VAL A 6 3.22 46.49 -24.80
C VAL A 6 1.94 47.35 -24.98
N LEU A 7 0.93 47.11 -24.10
CA LEU A 7 -0.38 47.76 -23.80
C LEU A 7 -1.63 47.19 -24.52
N VAL A 8 -2.62 46.52 -23.87
CA VAL A 8 -3.61 46.84 -22.79
C VAL A 8 -5.00 47.25 -23.32
N ALA A 9 -5.97 46.36 -23.06
CA ALA A 9 -7.41 46.49 -22.77
C ALA A 9 -8.32 47.53 -23.47
N LEU A 10 -9.45 47.07 -24.06
CA LEU A 10 -10.85 47.20 -23.56
C LEU A 10 -11.91 46.98 -24.66
N ALA A 11 -13.04 46.40 -24.22
CA ALA A 11 -14.41 46.52 -24.73
C ALA A 11 -14.81 45.85 -26.07
N ALA A 12 -15.65 44.81 -25.97
CA ALA A 12 -16.75 44.59 -26.90
C ALA A 12 -17.94 43.98 -26.14
N ILE A 13 -18.98 44.79 -25.97
CA ILE A 13 -20.31 44.40 -25.50
C ILE A 13 -21.15 43.99 -26.71
N ALA A 14 -21.86 42.87 -26.54
CA ALA A 14 -23.13 42.44 -27.14
C ALA A 14 -23.32 42.49 -28.66
N TYR A 15 -23.55 41.30 -29.23
CA TYR A 15 -24.84 40.98 -29.85
C TYR A 15 -25.17 39.52 -29.52
N ALA A 16 -26.07 39.33 -28.55
CA ALA A 16 -26.69 38.03 -28.30
C ALA A 16 -27.81 37.84 -29.33
N ALA A 17 -27.69 36.80 -30.15
CA ALA A 17 -28.84 36.19 -30.82
C ALA A 17 -29.35 35.05 -29.92
N PRO A 18 -30.68 34.87 -29.78
CA PRO A 18 -31.23 33.89 -28.87
C PRO A 18 -30.99 32.49 -29.43
N VAL A 19 -30.22 31.69 -28.71
CA VAL A 19 -30.22 30.25 -28.93
C VAL A 19 -31.51 29.72 -28.32
N SER A 20 -32.34 29.14 -29.17
CA SER A 20 -33.58 28.47 -28.81
C SER A 20 -33.36 27.44 -27.70
N ASP A 21 -34.19 27.55 -26.67
CA ASP A 21 -34.27 26.74 -25.45
C ASP A 21 -34.77 25.31 -25.74
N ASP A 22 -33.98 24.49 -26.42
CA ASP A 22 -34.37 23.10 -26.76
C ASP A 22 -33.26 22.06 -26.53
N THR A 23 -32.46 22.24 -25.49
CA THR A 23 -31.73 21.11 -24.87
C THR A 23 -31.62 21.32 -23.37
N LYS A 24 -32.78 21.43 -22.70
CA LYS A 24 -32.86 20.94 -21.33
C LYS A 24 -32.53 19.45 -21.38
N ALA A 25 -31.43 19.05 -20.75
CA ALA A 25 -31.26 17.67 -20.36
C ALA A 25 -32.57 17.26 -19.65
N LYS A 26 -33.35 16.40 -20.29
CA LYS A 26 -34.55 15.83 -19.67
C LYS A 26 -34.05 15.17 -18.38
N ALA A 27 -34.34 15.81 -17.25
CA ALA A 27 -34.41 15.08 -15.99
C ALA A 27 -35.34 13.89 -16.27
N LEU A 28 -34.91 12.69 -15.89
CA LEU A 28 -35.75 11.52 -15.95
C LEU A 28 -37.02 11.90 -15.14
N GLU A 29 -38.14 12.13 -15.82
CA GLU A 29 -39.43 12.30 -15.15
C GLU A 29 -39.72 10.94 -14.53
N ILE A 30 -39.46 10.85 -13.22
CA ILE A 30 -39.86 9.72 -12.41
C ILE A 30 -41.39 9.76 -12.44
N ASP A 31 -41.99 8.78 -13.11
CA ASP A 31 -43.45 8.62 -13.20
C ASP A 31 -44.07 8.70 -11.81
N ASP A 32 -45.24 9.31 -11.66
CA ASP A 32 -45.95 9.43 -10.37
C ASP A 32 -46.27 8.03 -9.77
N ASP A 33 -46.26 6.99 -10.60
CA ASP A 33 -46.41 5.58 -10.23
C ASP A 33 -45.10 4.90 -9.76
N PHE A 34 -43.94 5.58 -9.76
CA PHE A 34 -42.69 5.01 -9.28
C PHE A 34 -42.69 4.94 -7.73
N PRO A 35 -42.51 3.75 -7.12
CA PRO A 35 -42.69 3.55 -5.68
C PRO A 35 -41.47 4.05 -4.88
N LEU A 36 -41.18 5.35 -4.97
CA LEU A 36 -40.02 5.98 -4.33
C LEU A 36 -40.05 5.77 -2.82
N ALA A 37 -41.23 5.88 -2.19
CA ALA A 37 -41.40 5.66 -0.75
C ALA A 37 -41.10 4.22 -0.31
N GLU A 38 -41.45 3.22 -1.12
CA GLU A 38 -41.13 1.81 -0.83
C GLU A 38 -39.64 1.53 -1.01
N LEU A 39 -39.02 2.16 -2.01
CA LEU A 39 -37.58 2.09 -2.23
C LEU A 39 -36.82 2.82 -1.10
N GLU A 40 -37.33 3.94 -0.61
CA GLU A 40 -36.84 4.66 0.58
C GLU A 40 -36.85 3.76 1.81
N ALA A 41 -37.98 3.13 2.11
CA ALA A 41 -38.09 2.17 3.20
C ALA A 41 -37.13 0.98 3.04
N TYR A 42 -36.95 0.47 1.81
CA TYR A 42 -36.02 -0.62 1.52
C TYR A 42 -34.56 -0.22 1.80
N PHE A 43 -34.10 0.91 1.27
CA PHE A 43 -32.73 1.39 1.47
C PHE A 43 -32.46 1.73 2.93
N GLU A 44 -33.39 2.37 3.64
CA GLU A 44 -33.24 2.65 5.07
C GLU A 44 -33.10 1.37 5.90
N ALA A 45 -33.88 0.33 5.58
CA ALA A 45 -33.81 -0.96 6.28
C ALA A 45 -32.49 -1.71 6.03
N HIS A 46 -31.90 -1.58 4.83
CA HIS A 46 -30.72 -2.36 4.43
C HIS A 46 -29.38 -1.63 4.62
N MET A 47 -29.40 -0.30 4.78
CA MET A 47 -28.20 0.51 5.05
C MET A 47 -27.95 0.75 6.54
N ASN A 48 -28.96 0.57 7.41
CA ASN A 48 -28.85 0.73 8.87
C ASN A 48 -28.47 -0.57 9.63
N GLY A 49 -27.86 -1.54 8.94
CA GLY A 49 -27.53 -2.86 9.48
C GLY A 49 -26.51 -2.86 10.63
N GLU A 50 -26.82 -3.69 11.62
CA GLU A 50 -26.22 -3.88 12.95
C GLU A 50 -24.68 -3.76 13.05
N THR A 51 -24.26 -3.00 14.07
CA THR A 51 -22.87 -2.86 14.51
C THR A 51 -22.31 -4.19 15.00
N SER A 52 -21.54 -4.91 14.18
CA SER A 52 -20.68 -5.98 14.69
C SER A 52 -19.42 -5.37 15.31
N GLU A 53 -19.32 -5.42 16.63
CA GLU A 53 -18.12 -5.06 17.38
C GLU A 53 -16.98 -6.04 17.09
N ALA A 54 -16.11 -5.69 16.16
CA ALA A 54 -14.75 -6.19 16.11
C ALA A 54 -13.89 -5.18 15.34
N ASN A 55 -13.48 -4.09 15.99
CA ASN A 55 -12.46 -3.21 15.41
C ASN A 55 -11.54 -2.68 16.51
N SER A 56 -10.25 -3.01 16.33
CA SER A 56 -9.11 -2.65 17.18
C SER A 56 -9.19 -1.22 17.72
N LEU A 57 -8.85 -1.07 19.01
CA LEU A 57 -8.71 0.19 19.73
C LEU A 57 -7.57 1.04 19.15
N HIS A 58 -7.84 1.74 18.06
CA HIS A 58 -7.12 2.96 17.67
C HIS A 58 -8.04 4.14 17.99
N ALA A 59 -7.52 5.19 18.63
CA ALA A 59 -8.29 6.40 18.86
C ALA A 59 -8.78 6.96 17.51
N ARG A 60 -10.10 6.89 17.24
CA ARG A 60 -10.69 7.41 15.99
C ARG A 60 -10.60 8.93 16.01
N GLN A 61 -9.80 9.51 15.13
CA GLN A 61 -9.60 10.97 15.04
C GLN A 61 -10.60 11.63 14.09
N PHE A 62 -11.07 10.89 13.07
CA PHE A 62 -12.21 11.28 12.27
C PHE A 62 -13.48 10.58 12.78
N SER A 63 -14.18 11.19 13.75
CA SER A 63 -15.40 10.68 14.39
C SER A 63 -16.65 11.56 14.21
N SER A 64 -16.61 12.53 13.29
CA SER A 64 -17.74 13.39 12.91
C SER A 64 -18.34 12.91 11.59
N SER A 65 -19.63 13.18 11.37
CA SER A 65 -20.27 12.98 10.06
C SER A 65 -20.05 14.12 9.07
N THR A 66 -19.37 15.19 9.51
CA THR A 66 -19.13 16.39 8.71
C THR A 66 -17.68 16.87 8.81
N TYR A 67 -17.02 17.07 7.65
CA TYR A 67 -15.69 17.65 7.52
C TYR A 67 -15.63 18.69 6.39
N ASN A 68 -15.04 19.85 6.67
CA ASN A 68 -14.98 20.98 5.73
C ASN A 68 -13.57 21.60 5.65
N GLN A 69 -12.51 20.80 5.83
CA GLN A 69 -11.14 21.31 6.03
C GLN A 69 -10.54 22.01 4.80
N LEU A 70 -11.18 21.95 3.62
CA LEU A 70 -10.76 22.76 2.48
C LEU A 70 -11.39 24.17 2.50
N THR A 71 -12.50 24.34 3.22
CA THR A 71 -13.38 25.52 3.14
C THR A 71 -13.61 26.23 4.48
N ASP A 72 -13.23 25.62 5.60
CA ASP A 72 -13.41 26.15 6.96
C ASP A 72 -12.23 27.02 7.47
N GLY A 73 -11.24 27.28 6.61
CA GLY A 73 -10.03 28.03 6.97
C GLY A 73 -8.89 27.18 7.52
N THR A 74 -9.04 25.85 7.59
CA THR A 74 -7.92 24.95 7.92
C THR A 74 -6.77 25.17 6.91
N PRO A 75 -5.51 25.31 7.39
CA PRO A 75 -4.35 25.45 6.51
C PRO A 75 -4.18 24.26 5.57
N CYS A 76 -3.65 24.50 4.36
CA CYS A 76 -3.38 23.46 3.38
C CYS A 76 -2.53 22.33 3.99
N ARG A 77 -2.99 21.08 3.79
CA ARG A 77 -2.26 19.89 4.18
C ARG A 77 -1.63 19.20 2.96
N PRO A 78 -0.54 18.43 3.14
CA PRO A 78 0.10 17.64 2.07
C PRO A 78 -0.86 16.79 1.24
N VAL A 79 -1.92 16.24 1.84
CA VAL A 79 -2.95 15.44 1.17
C VAL A 79 -4.32 16.04 1.47
N THR A 80 -5.14 16.20 0.43
CA THR A 80 -6.54 16.61 0.55
C THR A 80 -7.43 15.54 -0.05
N MET A 81 -8.31 14.96 0.77
CA MET A 81 -9.33 14.00 0.36
C MET A 81 -10.68 14.70 0.21
N ILE A 82 -11.23 14.65 -1.01
CA ILE A 82 -12.58 15.10 -1.31
C ILE A 82 -13.47 13.86 -1.42
N TYR A 83 -14.47 13.77 -0.54
CA TYR A 83 -15.26 12.54 -0.36
C TYR A 83 -16.76 12.79 -0.54
N ALA A 84 -17.43 11.93 -1.31
CA ALA A 84 -18.89 11.90 -1.43
C ALA A 84 -19.47 10.64 -0.77
N ARG A 85 -20.40 10.83 0.18
CA ARG A 85 -21.01 9.75 0.96
C ARG A 85 -21.96 8.85 0.14
N GLY A 86 -22.52 7.82 0.76
CA GLY A 86 -23.58 6.99 0.16
C GLY A 86 -24.96 7.62 0.32
N THR A 87 -25.95 7.06 -0.38
CA THR A 87 -27.36 7.40 -0.19
C THR A 87 -27.74 7.24 1.30
N THR A 88 -28.61 8.12 1.80
CA THR A 88 -29.11 8.22 3.19
C THR A 88 -28.08 8.44 4.30
N GLN A 89 -26.77 8.46 3.99
CA GLN A 89 -25.75 8.63 5.02
C GLN A 89 -25.75 10.04 5.63
N ALA A 90 -25.36 10.12 6.91
CA ALA A 90 -25.39 11.37 7.67
C ALA A 90 -24.32 12.40 7.21
N GLY A 91 -24.60 13.68 7.46
CA GLY A 91 -23.64 14.78 7.26
C GLY A 91 -23.14 14.90 5.82
N ASN A 92 -21.83 15.11 5.62
CA ASN A 92 -21.21 15.16 4.29
C ASN A 92 -20.21 14.02 4.01
N VAL A 93 -19.96 13.15 4.99
CA VAL A 93 -19.07 11.98 4.85
C VAL A 93 -19.64 10.65 5.37
N GLY A 94 -20.84 10.65 5.97
CA GLY A 94 -21.40 9.49 6.67
C GLY A 94 -21.00 9.43 8.14
N ASP A 95 -21.68 8.60 8.94
CA ASP A 95 -21.41 8.46 10.38
C ASP A 95 -20.00 7.85 10.65
N PRO A 96 -19.52 7.82 11.91
CA PRO A 96 -18.17 7.37 12.25
C PRO A 96 -17.84 5.90 11.94
N ALA A 97 -18.85 5.08 11.66
CA ALA A 97 -18.71 3.69 11.20
C ALA A 97 -18.96 3.55 9.69
N ALA A 98 -19.33 4.61 8.98
CA ALA A 98 -19.44 4.61 7.54
C ALA A 98 -18.08 4.52 6.84
N VAL A 99 -18.09 4.12 5.57
CA VAL A 99 -16.91 3.94 4.72
C VAL A 99 -15.97 5.15 4.74
N GLY A 100 -16.53 6.37 4.70
CA GLY A 100 -15.77 7.63 4.70
C GLY A 100 -14.87 7.77 5.93
N PRO A 101 -15.42 7.97 7.15
CA PRO A 101 -14.62 8.09 8.36
C PRO A 101 -13.68 6.91 8.61
N VAL A 102 -14.08 5.68 8.28
CA VAL A 102 -13.19 4.51 8.39
C VAL A 102 -11.99 4.63 7.43
N LEU A 103 -12.21 5.07 6.19
CA LEU A 103 -11.15 5.34 5.21
C LEU A 103 -10.22 6.47 5.68
N PHE A 104 -10.77 7.57 6.21
CA PHE A 104 -9.97 8.71 6.65
C PHE A 104 -9.06 8.34 7.80
N ASN A 105 -9.57 7.59 8.79
CA ASN A 105 -8.78 7.11 9.92
C ASN A 105 -7.67 6.14 9.47
N ASN A 106 -7.98 5.21 8.55
CA ASN A 106 -6.98 4.29 8.00
C ASN A 106 -5.93 5.01 7.13
N LEU A 107 -6.30 6.08 6.43
CA LEU A 107 -5.34 6.87 5.66
C LEU A 107 -4.49 7.72 6.60
N ALA A 108 -5.09 8.39 7.57
CA ALA A 108 -4.40 9.22 8.55
C ALA A 108 -3.43 8.42 9.43
N SER A 109 -3.74 7.17 9.77
CA SER A 109 -2.79 6.31 10.49
C SER A 109 -1.56 5.96 9.65
N ARG A 110 -1.68 6.01 8.32
CA ARG A 110 -0.60 5.71 7.37
C ARG A 110 0.22 6.94 7.00
N ILE A 111 -0.41 8.09 6.81
CA ILE A 111 0.26 9.31 6.33
C ILE A 111 0.45 10.38 7.41
N GLY A 112 -0.05 10.15 8.63
CA GLY A 112 -0.09 11.12 9.71
C GLY A 112 -1.33 12.01 9.67
N LEU A 113 -1.99 12.18 10.82
CA LEU A 113 -3.23 12.96 10.95
C LEU A 113 -3.11 14.39 10.40
N ASN A 114 -2.02 15.07 10.74
CA ASN A 114 -1.79 16.46 10.35
C ASN A 114 -1.51 16.62 8.85
N ASN A 115 -1.27 15.51 8.15
CA ASN A 115 -1.00 15.52 6.71
C ASN A 115 -2.25 15.34 5.86
N LEU A 116 -3.38 14.92 6.45
CA LEU A 116 -4.64 14.67 5.75
C LEU A 116 -5.67 15.78 6.04
N ALA A 117 -6.09 16.52 5.02
CA ALA A 117 -7.30 17.34 5.06
C ALA A 117 -8.47 16.55 4.44
N VAL A 118 -9.63 16.56 5.08
CA VAL A 118 -10.86 15.93 4.59
C VAL A 118 -11.89 17.00 4.28
N GLN A 119 -12.45 16.92 3.08
CA GLN A 119 -13.56 17.74 2.62
C GLN A 119 -14.68 16.84 2.12
N GLY A 120 -15.79 16.80 2.84
CA GLY A 120 -17.00 16.12 2.37
C GLY A 120 -17.75 16.95 1.34
N VAL A 121 -18.42 16.30 0.39
CA VAL A 121 -19.32 16.93 -0.56
C VAL A 121 -20.69 17.06 0.10
N ALA A 122 -21.18 18.29 0.25
CA ALA A 122 -22.53 18.55 0.72
C ALA A 122 -23.52 18.42 -0.44
N TYR A 123 -24.41 17.44 -0.34
CA TYR A 123 -25.49 17.18 -1.29
C TYR A 123 -26.58 16.33 -0.61
N PRO A 124 -27.79 16.22 -1.16
CA PRO A 124 -28.91 15.54 -0.47
C PRO A 124 -28.67 14.06 -0.16
N ALA A 125 -27.95 13.33 -1.02
CA ALA A 125 -27.75 11.89 -0.92
C ALA A 125 -29.06 11.10 -0.78
N ASN A 126 -30.08 11.46 -1.57
CA ASN A 126 -31.38 10.80 -1.58
C ASN A 126 -31.50 9.77 -2.72
N ILE A 127 -32.51 8.91 -2.68
CA ILE A 127 -32.65 7.83 -3.65
C ILE A 127 -32.91 8.34 -5.07
N ALA A 128 -33.70 9.41 -5.21
CA ALA A 128 -33.90 10.06 -6.50
C ALA A 128 -32.56 10.47 -7.15
N GLY A 129 -31.63 11.02 -6.38
CA GLY A 129 -30.29 11.35 -6.85
C GLY A 129 -29.48 10.13 -7.30
N TYR A 130 -29.61 9.00 -6.61
CA TYR A 130 -28.97 7.74 -7.01
C TYR A 130 -29.52 7.20 -8.34
N LEU A 131 -30.84 7.18 -8.48
CA LEU A 131 -31.54 6.70 -9.68
C LEU A 131 -31.26 7.57 -10.91
N ALA A 132 -31.06 8.87 -10.69
CA ALA A 132 -30.62 9.81 -11.73
C ALA A 132 -29.15 9.63 -12.14
N GLY A 133 -28.41 8.68 -11.55
CA GLY A 133 -27.00 8.44 -11.83
C GLY A 133 -26.05 9.43 -11.14
N GLY A 134 -26.49 9.98 -10.01
CA GLY A 134 -25.75 10.86 -9.10
C GLY A 134 -26.38 12.24 -9.07
N ASP A 135 -26.51 12.83 -7.87
CA ASP A 135 -27.03 14.19 -7.73
C ASP A 135 -26.20 15.19 -8.56
N ALA A 136 -26.89 15.89 -9.48
CA ALA A 136 -26.22 16.77 -10.45
C ALA A 136 -25.59 18.00 -9.78
N ALA A 137 -26.23 18.54 -8.74
CA ALA A 137 -25.68 19.66 -7.97
C ALA A 137 -24.46 19.22 -7.15
N GLY A 138 -24.54 18.10 -6.45
CA GLY A 138 -23.44 17.49 -5.72
C GLY A 138 -22.26 17.12 -6.61
N SER A 139 -22.51 16.65 -7.83
CA SER A 139 -21.47 16.38 -8.83
C SER A 139 -20.71 17.66 -9.22
N ARG A 140 -21.43 18.76 -9.45
CA ARG A 140 -20.82 20.09 -9.69
C ARG A 140 -20.06 20.59 -8.48
N THR A 141 -20.65 20.50 -7.28
CA THR A 141 -19.98 20.86 -6.02
C THR A 141 -18.67 20.09 -5.85
N MET A 142 -18.66 18.79 -6.16
CA MET A 142 -17.44 17.99 -6.08
C MET A 142 -16.38 18.47 -7.09
N ALA A 143 -16.76 18.76 -8.34
CA ALA A 143 -15.85 19.32 -9.35
C ALA A 143 -15.27 20.67 -8.93
N ASP A 144 -16.09 21.54 -8.33
CA ASP A 144 -15.67 22.84 -7.80
C ASP A 144 -14.72 22.70 -6.62
N LEU A 145 -14.96 21.75 -5.72
CA LEU A 145 -14.06 21.44 -4.60
C LEU A 145 -12.71 20.90 -5.10
N ILE A 146 -12.71 20.04 -6.12
CA ILE A 146 -11.47 19.52 -6.73
C ILE A 146 -10.68 20.67 -7.36
N SER A 147 -11.36 21.53 -8.10
CA SER A 147 -10.75 22.72 -8.72
C SER A 147 -10.22 23.69 -7.66
N ARG A 148 -10.95 23.88 -6.56
CA ARG A 148 -10.53 24.69 -5.41
C ARG A 148 -9.29 24.10 -4.74
N ALA A 149 -9.24 22.80 -4.49
CA ALA A 149 -8.05 22.17 -3.91
C ALA A 149 -6.82 22.37 -4.82
N ALA A 150 -7.00 22.29 -6.14
CA ALA A 150 -5.93 22.51 -7.10
C ALA A 150 -5.38 23.94 -7.09
N THR A 151 -6.23 24.95 -6.85
CA THR A 151 -5.83 26.36 -6.84
C THR A 151 -5.39 26.85 -5.46
N GLN A 152 -6.16 26.55 -4.41
CA GLN A 152 -5.91 27.00 -3.04
C GLN A 152 -4.70 26.30 -2.42
N CYS A 153 -4.48 25.03 -2.74
CA CYS A 153 -3.39 24.21 -2.20
C CYS A 153 -2.53 23.61 -3.33
N PRO A 154 -1.70 24.40 -4.03
CA PRO A 154 -0.98 23.95 -5.23
C PRO A 154 0.08 22.85 -4.96
N SER A 155 0.45 22.60 -3.71
CA SER A 155 1.33 21.48 -3.33
C SER A 155 0.56 20.22 -2.88
N THR A 156 -0.75 20.31 -2.60
CA THR A 156 -1.51 19.17 -2.06
C THR A 156 -1.66 18.07 -3.10
N LYS A 157 -1.60 16.81 -2.64
CA LYS A 157 -2.02 15.65 -3.41
C LYS A 157 -3.54 15.52 -3.27
N ILE A 158 -4.24 15.63 -4.40
CA ILE A 158 -5.71 15.58 -4.41
C ILE A 158 -6.15 14.13 -4.57
N ILE A 159 -6.91 13.65 -3.59
CA ILE A 159 -7.55 12.33 -3.61
C ILE A 159 -9.05 12.55 -3.69
N ILE A 160 -9.71 11.89 -4.63
CA ILE A 160 -11.16 11.91 -4.76
C ILE A 160 -11.72 10.54 -4.43
N SER A 161 -12.79 10.47 -3.65
CA SER A 161 -13.37 9.21 -3.25
C SER A 161 -14.87 9.28 -3.04
N GLY A 162 -15.54 8.14 -3.17
CA GLY A 162 -16.97 8.07 -2.91
C GLY A 162 -17.51 6.65 -2.78
N TYR A 163 -18.65 6.54 -2.09
CA TYR A 163 -19.33 5.26 -1.86
C TYR A 163 -20.73 5.28 -2.49
N SER A 164 -21.10 4.22 -3.22
CA SER A 164 -22.44 4.07 -3.81
C SER A 164 -22.83 5.26 -4.69
N GLN A 165 -23.88 6.01 -4.36
CA GLN A 165 -24.21 7.28 -5.04
C GLN A 165 -23.04 8.27 -5.08
N GLY A 166 -22.22 8.33 -4.02
CA GLY A 166 -21.02 9.16 -4.00
C GLY A 166 -19.98 8.74 -5.05
N ALA A 167 -19.90 7.47 -5.41
CA ALA A 167 -19.05 7.02 -6.52
C ALA A 167 -19.56 7.58 -7.86
N GLN A 168 -20.89 7.65 -8.05
CA GLN A 168 -21.46 8.31 -9.23
C GLN A 168 -21.05 9.79 -9.32
N LEU A 169 -21.04 10.50 -8.18
CA LEU A 169 -20.55 11.89 -8.10
C LEU A 169 -19.07 11.99 -8.48
N VAL A 170 -18.23 11.04 -8.05
CA VAL A 170 -16.80 11.00 -8.43
C VAL A 170 -16.64 10.90 -9.95
N HIS A 171 -17.37 9.99 -10.61
CA HIS A 171 -17.36 9.86 -12.07
C HIS A 171 -17.85 11.13 -12.78
N ASN A 172 -18.97 11.68 -12.32
CA ASN A 172 -19.58 12.87 -12.91
C ASN A 172 -18.63 14.07 -12.78
N ALA A 173 -18.09 14.30 -11.58
CA ALA A 173 -17.16 15.38 -11.30
C ALA A 173 -15.89 15.24 -12.16
N ALA A 174 -15.31 14.04 -12.25
CA ALA A 174 -14.14 13.78 -13.08
C ALA A 174 -14.37 14.08 -14.57
N GLY A 175 -15.59 13.88 -15.08
CA GLY A 175 -15.97 14.26 -16.44
C GLY A 175 -16.13 15.77 -16.66
N MET A 176 -16.28 16.56 -15.59
CA MET A 176 -16.43 18.02 -15.64
C MET A 176 -15.09 18.76 -15.51
N LEU A 177 -14.02 18.09 -15.08
CA LEU A 177 -12.73 18.73 -14.82
C LEU A 177 -12.02 19.12 -16.13
N SER A 178 -11.33 20.25 -16.10
CA SER A 178 -10.36 20.57 -17.15
C SER A 178 -9.18 19.59 -17.12
N ALA A 179 -8.43 19.50 -18.22
CA ALA A 179 -7.25 18.64 -18.28
C ALA A 179 -6.18 19.05 -17.24
N SER A 180 -6.03 20.34 -16.96
CA SER A 180 -5.07 20.83 -15.96
C SER A 180 -5.45 20.39 -14.54
N VAL A 181 -6.74 20.47 -14.18
CA VAL A 181 -7.23 20.02 -12.87
C VAL A 181 -7.23 18.49 -12.79
N THR A 182 -7.59 17.79 -13.87
CA THR A 182 -7.52 16.32 -13.94
C THR A 182 -6.10 15.81 -13.65
N ASN A 183 -5.07 16.45 -14.23
CA ASN A 183 -3.68 16.08 -14.00
C ASN A 183 -3.22 16.25 -12.54
N ARG A 184 -3.91 17.10 -11.76
CA ARG A 184 -3.67 17.34 -10.34
C ARG A 184 -4.29 16.28 -9.44
N VAL A 185 -5.23 15.47 -9.94
CA VAL A 185 -5.79 14.34 -9.20
C VAL A 185 -4.74 13.23 -9.11
N THR A 186 -4.32 12.95 -7.89
CA THR A 186 -3.32 11.93 -7.56
C THR A 186 -3.94 10.54 -7.56
N ALA A 187 -5.16 10.42 -7.04
CA ALA A 187 -5.88 9.16 -6.95
C ALA A 187 -7.40 9.38 -6.92
N ALA A 188 -8.14 8.47 -7.56
CA ALA A 188 -9.59 8.33 -7.47
C ALA A 188 -9.93 6.93 -6.97
N VAL A 189 -10.68 6.83 -5.86
CA VAL A 189 -11.05 5.54 -5.26
C VAL A 189 -12.54 5.48 -4.98
N THR A 190 -13.23 4.44 -5.47
CA THR A 190 -14.67 4.28 -5.24
C THR A 190 -15.00 2.94 -4.60
N PHE A 191 -16.12 2.90 -3.88
CA PHE A 191 -16.65 1.71 -3.20
C PHE A 191 -18.09 1.50 -3.62
N GLY A 192 -18.48 0.25 -3.90
CA GLY A 192 -19.85 -0.08 -4.29
C GLY A 192 -20.30 0.72 -5.52
N ASP A 193 -19.46 0.75 -6.55
CA ASP A 193 -19.55 1.71 -7.65
C ASP A 193 -20.50 1.25 -8.77
N PRO A 194 -21.69 1.87 -8.94
CA PRO A 194 -22.62 1.52 -10.01
C PRO A 194 -22.14 1.94 -11.40
N LYS A 195 -21.08 2.76 -11.48
CA LYS A 195 -20.44 3.18 -12.71
C LYS A 195 -19.10 2.47 -12.93
N GLN A 196 -18.85 1.33 -12.30
CA GLN A 196 -17.55 0.63 -12.39
C GLN A 196 -17.09 0.28 -13.82
N LYS A 197 -18.02 0.20 -14.78
CA LYS A 197 -17.72 -0.04 -16.21
C LYS A 197 -17.40 1.25 -16.99
N GLN A 198 -17.48 2.41 -16.36
CA GLN A 198 -17.24 3.72 -16.95
C GLN A 198 -15.87 4.25 -16.50
N ALA A 199 -15.26 5.10 -17.31
CA ALA A 199 -14.00 5.75 -16.94
C ALA A 199 -14.23 6.92 -15.95
N PHE A 200 -13.21 7.28 -15.19
CA PHE A 200 -13.17 8.48 -14.36
C PHE A 200 -12.79 9.71 -15.19
N GLY A 201 -13.64 10.06 -16.17
CA GLY A 201 -13.32 11.09 -17.15
C GLY A 201 -12.01 10.75 -17.89
N THR A 202 -11.02 11.64 -17.80
CA THR A 202 -9.68 11.45 -18.39
C THR A 202 -8.60 11.11 -17.35
N ILE A 203 -8.97 10.79 -16.11
CA ILE A 203 -8.02 10.34 -15.08
C ILE A 203 -7.42 8.98 -15.52
N PRO A 204 -6.08 8.84 -15.59
CA PRO A 204 -5.45 7.58 -16.00
C PRO A 204 -5.81 6.41 -15.09
N SER A 205 -6.00 5.22 -15.67
CA SER A 205 -6.37 4.01 -14.91
C SER A 205 -5.36 3.64 -13.81
N SER A 206 -4.08 4.01 -13.97
CA SER A 206 -3.03 3.83 -12.94
C SER A 206 -3.28 4.64 -11.66
N ARG A 207 -4.15 5.65 -11.72
CA ARG A 207 -4.59 6.51 -10.62
C ARG A 207 -6.04 6.27 -10.20
N THR A 208 -6.69 5.22 -10.70
CA THR A 208 -8.06 4.89 -10.32
C THR A 208 -8.12 3.50 -9.66
N ARG A 209 -8.94 3.34 -8.64
CA ARG A 209 -9.20 2.04 -8.01
C ARG A 209 -10.67 1.93 -7.62
N ILE A 210 -11.30 0.85 -8.06
CA ILE A 210 -12.70 0.55 -7.73
C ILE A 210 -12.73 -0.66 -6.80
N PHE A 211 -13.46 -0.56 -5.71
CA PHE A 211 -13.78 -1.66 -4.80
C PHE A 211 -15.23 -2.05 -5.02
N CYS A 212 -15.43 -3.20 -5.65
CA CYS A 212 -16.73 -3.83 -5.86
C CYS A 212 -16.67 -5.27 -5.36
N ARG A 213 -17.52 -5.60 -4.38
CA ARG A 213 -17.62 -6.94 -3.80
C ARG A 213 -18.46 -7.85 -4.68
N ALA A 214 -18.10 -9.13 -4.72
CA ALA A 214 -18.91 -10.13 -5.41
C ALA A 214 -20.31 -10.19 -4.77
N GLY A 215 -21.35 -10.17 -5.61
CA GLY A 215 -22.75 -10.15 -5.16
C GLY A 215 -23.28 -8.77 -4.78
N ASP A 216 -22.51 -7.70 -4.97
CA ASP A 216 -23.01 -6.33 -4.88
C ASP A 216 -23.77 -5.95 -6.15
N ASN A 217 -25.11 -5.99 -6.08
CA ASN A 217 -25.97 -5.67 -7.22
C ASN A 217 -25.85 -4.20 -7.66
N ILE A 218 -25.46 -3.29 -6.77
CA ILE A 218 -25.23 -1.89 -7.11
C ILE A 218 -24.06 -1.77 -8.10
N CYS A 219 -22.96 -2.51 -7.88
CA CYS A 219 -21.83 -2.56 -8.81
C CYS A 219 -22.22 -3.11 -10.18
N ASP A 220 -23.23 -3.96 -10.26
CA ASP A 220 -23.76 -4.49 -11.52
C ASP A 220 -24.70 -3.51 -12.24
N GLY A 221 -24.93 -2.33 -11.66
CA GLY A 221 -25.83 -1.29 -12.18
C GLY A 221 -27.29 -1.48 -11.79
N GLY A 222 -27.56 -2.40 -10.86
CA GLY A 222 -28.89 -2.57 -10.26
C GLY A 222 -29.12 -1.60 -9.10
N ILE A 223 -30.23 -1.77 -8.41
CA ILE A 223 -30.69 -0.87 -7.33
C ILE A 223 -30.88 -1.59 -5.99
N ILE A 224 -30.58 -2.90 -5.95
CA ILE A 224 -30.81 -3.75 -4.78
C ILE A 224 -29.58 -3.66 -3.86
N VAL A 225 -29.80 -3.30 -2.60
CA VAL A 225 -28.77 -3.24 -1.57
C VAL A 225 -28.62 -4.64 -0.96
N THR A 226 -27.60 -5.36 -1.42
CA THR A 226 -27.25 -6.66 -0.84
C THR A 226 -26.33 -6.47 0.37
N PRO A 227 -26.15 -7.47 1.24
CA PRO A 227 -25.17 -7.41 2.33
C PRO A 227 -23.73 -7.11 1.84
N ALA A 228 -23.39 -7.50 0.60
CA ALA A 228 -22.11 -7.16 0.00
C ALA A 228 -21.94 -5.65 -0.21
N HIS A 229 -23.04 -4.92 -0.42
CA HIS A 229 -23.02 -3.46 -0.62
C HIS A 229 -22.78 -2.67 0.67
N SER A 230 -23.11 -3.22 1.83
CA SER A 230 -23.06 -2.51 3.13
C SER A 230 -21.77 -2.73 3.93
N GLN A 231 -20.80 -3.45 3.37
CA GLN A 231 -19.60 -3.93 4.10
C GLN A 231 -18.26 -3.31 3.64
N TYR A 232 -18.28 -2.24 2.85
CA TYR A 232 -17.07 -1.62 2.30
C TYR A 232 -16.14 -0.96 3.34
N GLN A 233 -16.58 -0.82 4.59
CA GLN A 233 -15.71 -0.49 5.73
C GLN A 233 -14.54 -1.47 5.83
N GLN A 234 -14.75 -2.73 5.46
CA GLN A 234 -13.74 -3.78 5.47
C GLN A 234 -12.68 -3.57 4.36
N ASP A 235 -13.01 -2.84 3.30
CA ASP A 235 -12.07 -2.51 2.20
C ASP A 235 -11.30 -1.21 2.43
N ALA A 236 -11.76 -0.38 3.37
CA ALA A 236 -11.15 0.90 3.70
C ALA A 236 -9.65 0.80 4.08
N PRO A 237 -9.16 -0.24 4.79
CA PRO A 237 -7.71 -0.41 5.04
C PRO A 237 -6.90 -0.62 3.75
N ALA A 238 -7.41 -1.43 2.81
CA ALA A 238 -6.75 -1.70 1.53
C ALA A 238 -6.79 -0.48 0.60
N ALA A 239 -7.91 0.25 0.61
CA ALA A 239 -8.04 1.52 -0.10
C ALA A 239 -7.07 2.58 0.45
N ALA A 240 -6.98 2.72 1.77
CA ALA A 240 -6.05 3.64 2.41
C ALA A 240 -4.59 3.32 2.06
N GLU A 241 -4.22 2.03 2.04
CA GLU A 241 -2.88 1.59 1.59
C GLU A 241 -2.58 2.00 0.16
N TRP A 242 -3.53 1.72 -0.74
CA TRP A 242 -3.38 2.01 -2.16
C TRP A 242 -3.29 3.51 -2.44
N ILE A 243 -4.06 4.32 -1.70
CA ILE A 243 -4.00 5.79 -1.75
C ILE A 243 -2.65 6.28 -1.24
N ALA A 244 -2.25 5.82 -0.05
CA ALA A 244 -1.06 6.31 0.62
C ALA A 244 0.22 6.05 -0.19
N ALA A 245 0.30 4.90 -0.89
CA ALA A 245 1.36 4.60 -1.86
C ALA A 245 1.50 5.60 -3.02
N ARG A 246 0.50 6.48 -3.24
CA ARG A 246 0.50 7.53 -4.27
C ARG A 246 0.52 8.94 -3.70
N SER A 247 0.08 9.11 -2.45
CA SER A 247 -0.13 10.42 -1.84
C SER A 247 0.94 10.82 -0.82
N ASP A 248 1.67 9.87 -0.25
CA ASP A 248 2.69 10.16 0.76
C ASP A 248 4.06 10.43 0.11
N PRO A 249 4.70 11.59 0.37
CA PRO A 249 6.10 11.80 0.01
C PRO A 249 7.09 10.84 0.71
N TYR A 250 6.64 10.07 1.71
CA TYR A 250 7.42 9.15 2.53
C TYR A 250 6.95 7.68 2.50
N TYR A 251 6.03 7.29 1.58
CA TYR A 251 5.50 5.91 1.55
C TYR A 251 6.61 4.92 1.17
N GLY A 252 7.17 4.32 2.21
CA GLY A 252 8.41 3.53 2.20
C GLY A 252 9.00 3.36 3.61
N ALA A 253 8.64 4.22 4.57
CA ALA A 253 8.97 4.03 5.98
C ALA A 253 7.95 3.13 6.69
N GLN A 254 8.35 1.92 7.09
CA GLN A 254 7.52 1.02 7.89
C GLN A 254 7.50 1.45 9.37
N VAL A 255 6.32 1.50 9.98
CA VAL A 255 6.11 1.82 11.40
C VAL A 255 6.10 0.53 12.22
N PHE A 256 6.97 0.43 13.23
CA PHE A 256 6.90 -0.60 14.27
C PHE A 256 6.54 0.05 15.60
N VAL A 257 5.53 -0.50 16.29
CA VAL A 257 5.18 -0.10 17.66
C VAL A 257 5.72 -1.15 18.61
N ALA A 258 6.73 -0.80 19.40
CA ALA A 258 7.16 -1.58 20.56
C ALA A 258 6.75 -0.85 21.84
N ASN A 259 5.91 -1.48 22.66
CA ASN A 259 5.55 -0.98 23.98
C ASN A 259 6.66 -1.32 24.96
N ILE A 260 7.44 -0.31 25.38
CA ILE A 260 8.34 -0.45 26.52
C ILE A 260 7.74 0.40 27.64
N ASN A 261 7.07 -0.27 28.57
CA ASN A 261 6.57 0.34 29.79
C ASN A 261 7.74 0.94 30.56
N THR A 262 7.77 2.27 30.73
CA THR A 262 8.25 3.01 31.95
C THR A 262 8.49 4.53 31.75
N MET A 263 7.78 5.25 30.88
CA MET A 263 7.76 6.73 30.96
C MET A 263 6.39 7.33 30.66
N SER A 264 5.97 8.31 31.48
CA SER A 264 4.68 9.03 31.43
C SER A 264 4.54 9.99 30.22
N HIS A 265 5.51 9.97 29.32
CA HIS A 265 5.45 10.66 28.04
C HIS A 265 5.69 9.64 26.95
N LYS A 266 4.70 9.50 26.06
CA LYS A 266 4.79 8.67 24.86
C LYS A 266 5.88 9.27 23.97
N VAL A 267 7.10 8.76 24.06
CA VAL A 267 8.17 9.11 23.13
C VAL A 267 7.97 8.27 21.88
N GLU A 268 7.55 8.92 20.80
CA GLU A 268 7.44 8.30 19.50
C GLU A 268 8.80 8.40 18.79
N TRP A 269 9.51 7.27 18.73
CA TRP A 269 10.74 7.17 17.97
C TRP A 269 10.40 6.78 16.53
N ILE A 270 10.54 7.74 15.61
CA ILE A 270 10.36 7.50 14.17
C ILE A 270 11.70 7.05 13.60
N PHE A 271 11.87 5.74 13.42
CA PHE A 271 13.01 5.20 12.68
C PHE A 271 12.75 5.32 11.18
N LEU A 272 13.29 6.38 10.58
CA LEU A 272 13.24 6.56 9.13
C LEU A 272 14.15 5.54 8.45
N LYS A 273 13.54 4.48 7.92
CA LYS A 273 14.27 3.48 7.12
C LYS A 273 14.43 3.99 5.70
N ILE A 274 15.55 4.64 5.46
CA ILE A 274 15.93 5.11 4.12
C ILE A 274 16.57 3.94 3.38
N LYS A 275 16.28 3.79 2.08
CA LYS A 275 16.92 2.78 1.22
C LYS A 275 18.45 2.91 1.31
N ASN A 276 19.14 1.79 1.52
CA ASN A 276 20.60 1.74 1.73
C ASN A 276 21.07 2.52 2.98
N SER A 277 20.19 2.75 3.94
CA SER A 277 20.58 3.36 5.21
C SER A 277 21.29 2.38 6.13
N TYR A 278 21.89 2.93 7.19
CA TYR A 278 22.31 2.17 8.36
C TYR A 278 21.22 1.19 8.83
N HIS A 279 19.95 1.61 8.86
CA HIS A 279 18.85 0.76 9.32
C HIS A 279 18.51 -0.40 8.37
N ASP A 280 18.68 -0.23 7.06
CA ASP A 280 18.60 -1.34 6.10
C ASP A 280 19.73 -2.35 6.33
N ASN A 281 20.95 -1.86 6.60
CA ASN A 281 22.07 -2.72 6.92
C ASN A 281 21.88 -3.46 8.25
N ILE A 282 21.35 -2.79 9.27
CA ILE A 282 21.03 -3.40 10.56
C ILE A 282 19.91 -4.44 10.43
N GLU A 283 18.84 -4.17 9.66
CA GLU A 283 17.82 -5.19 9.38
C GLU A 283 18.47 -6.41 8.73
N ARG A 284 19.27 -6.21 7.69
CA ARG A 284 19.93 -7.31 6.99
C ARG A 284 20.78 -8.14 7.94
N LEU A 285 21.54 -7.50 8.83
CA LEU A 285 22.33 -8.19 9.86
C LEU A 285 21.42 -8.93 10.84
N ALA A 286 20.38 -8.29 11.36
CA ALA A 286 19.44 -8.88 12.31
C ALA A 286 18.75 -10.13 11.74
N ILE A 287 18.15 -10.04 10.54
CA ILE A 287 17.47 -11.19 9.92
C ILE A 287 18.46 -12.31 9.57
N SER A 288 19.69 -11.98 9.18
CA SER A 288 20.71 -12.99 8.87
C SER A 288 21.17 -13.76 10.09
N LYS A 289 21.17 -13.12 11.28
CA LYS A 289 21.48 -13.76 12.57
C LYS A 289 20.29 -14.51 13.14
N TRP A 290 19.08 -13.99 12.95
CA TRP A 290 17.86 -14.59 13.48
C TRP A 290 17.45 -15.84 12.69
N ALA A 291 17.64 -15.88 11.37
CA ALA A 291 17.26 -17.04 10.55
C ALA A 291 17.90 -18.37 11.02
N PRO A 292 19.20 -18.43 11.38
CA PRO A 292 19.80 -19.58 12.06
C PRO A 292 19.12 -20.01 13.35
N GLN A 293 18.83 -19.08 14.25
CA GLN A 293 18.19 -19.35 15.54
C GLN A 293 16.77 -19.89 15.33
N LEU A 294 15.97 -19.17 14.53
CA LEU A 294 14.62 -19.59 14.18
C LEU A 294 14.61 -20.95 13.49
N SER A 295 15.59 -21.23 12.63
CA SER A 295 15.73 -22.53 11.96
C SER A 295 15.90 -23.71 12.92
N ALA A 296 16.49 -23.48 14.10
CA ALA A 296 16.75 -24.50 15.11
C ALA A 296 15.54 -24.71 16.04
N GLU A 297 14.76 -23.65 16.28
CA GLU A 297 13.58 -23.69 17.14
C GLU A 297 12.30 -24.08 16.41
N ILE A 298 12.26 -23.87 15.08
CA ILE A 298 11.05 -24.12 14.30
C ILE A 298 10.86 -25.59 13.96
N ASN A 299 9.66 -26.08 14.24
CA ASN A 299 9.23 -27.43 13.88
C ASN A 299 8.69 -27.50 12.44
N LEU A 300 9.55 -27.26 11.45
CA LEU A 300 9.24 -27.52 10.04
C LEU A 300 9.40 -29.03 9.74
N PRO A 301 8.59 -29.61 8.83
CA PRO A 301 8.69 -31.03 8.49
C PRO A 301 10.11 -31.44 8.07
N ASP A 302 10.54 -32.64 8.46
CA ASP A 302 11.92 -33.13 8.26
C ASP A 302 12.34 -33.16 6.79
N TRP A 303 11.41 -33.40 5.87
CA TRP A 303 11.68 -33.40 4.43
C TRP A 303 11.98 -32.01 3.86
N VAL A 304 11.63 -30.93 4.57
CA VAL A 304 11.89 -29.55 4.16
C VAL A 304 13.34 -29.19 4.49
N GLU A 305 14.19 -29.41 3.50
CA GLU A 305 15.62 -29.12 3.55
C GLU A 305 16.04 -27.98 2.61
N ASP A 306 17.35 -27.68 2.61
CA ASP A 306 18.01 -26.89 1.58
C ASP A 306 17.42 -25.46 1.39
N GLU A 307 17.42 -24.94 0.16
CA GLU A 307 16.88 -23.63 -0.22
C GLU A 307 15.40 -23.48 0.19
N LEU A 308 14.62 -24.56 0.12
CA LEU A 308 13.20 -24.50 0.51
C LEU A 308 13.06 -24.18 1.99
N ARG A 309 13.87 -24.80 2.86
CA ARG A 309 13.85 -24.52 4.29
C ARG A 309 14.14 -23.06 4.58
N GLU A 310 15.16 -22.48 3.93
CA GLU A 310 15.48 -21.06 4.12
C GLU A 310 14.36 -20.15 3.60
N ILE A 311 13.75 -20.46 2.45
CA ILE A 311 12.58 -19.72 1.93
C ILE A 311 11.45 -19.67 2.97
N LEU A 312 11.13 -20.80 3.61
CA LEU A 312 10.08 -20.87 4.64
C LEU A 312 10.44 -20.07 5.90
N ILE A 313 11.68 -20.20 6.39
CA ILE A 313 12.16 -19.44 7.56
C ILE A 313 12.04 -17.93 7.31
N TYR A 314 12.49 -17.46 6.15
CA TYR A 314 12.41 -16.04 5.83
C TYR A 314 10.97 -15.57 5.54
N GLU A 315 10.03 -16.46 5.18
CA GLU A 315 8.61 -16.09 5.09
C GLU A 315 8.01 -15.86 6.49
N ILE A 316 8.45 -16.63 7.48
CA ILE A 316 8.02 -16.47 8.87
C ILE A 316 8.62 -15.20 9.47
N ILE A 317 9.91 -14.95 9.26
CA ILE A 317 10.56 -13.67 9.62
C ILE A 317 9.84 -12.51 8.96
N LYS A 318 9.55 -12.61 7.65
CA LYS A 318 8.82 -11.57 6.91
C LYS A 318 7.44 -11.33 7.52
N THR A 319 6.71 -12.38 7.87
CA THR A 319 5.38 -12.25 8.49
C THR A 319 5.47 -11.59 9.86
N HIS A 320 6.40 -12.04 10.71
CA HIS A 320 6.59 -11.49 12.05
C HIS A 320 7.06 -10.02 12.03
N MET A 321 8.01 -9.70 11.15
CA MET A 321 8.54 -8.35 10.97
C MET A 321 7.72 -7.52 9.98
N THR A 322 6.56 -7.99 9.51
CA THR A 322 5.71 -7.26 8.55
C THR A 322 6.50 -6.72 7.32
N GLN A 323 7.45 -7.50 6.82
CA GLN A 323 8.29 -7.10 5.69
C GLN A 323 7.51 -7.15 4.37
N PRO A 324 7.79 -6.25 3.41
CA PRO A 324 6.99 -6.13 2.19
C PRO A 324 7.17 -7.33 1.23
N PHE A 325 8.32 -8.02 1.31
CA PHE A 325 8.63 -9.22 0.53
C PHE A 325 9.66 -10.08 1.26
N ASN A 326 9.78 -11.34 0.86
CA ASN A 326 10.69 -12.29 1.48
C ASN A 326 12.16 -11.88 1.26
N ARG A 327 12.84 -11.55 2.37
CA ARG A 327 14.23 -11.03 2.36
C ARG A 327 15.27 -12.12 2.10
N TYR A 328 14.88 -13.37 1.91
CA TYR A 328 15.80 -14.39 1.41
C TYR A 328 16.44 -14.00 0.07
N SER A 329 15.69 -13.25 -0.75
CA SER A 329 16.19 -12.60 -1.97
C SER A 329 17.46 -11.78 -1.74
N TRP A 330 17.60 -11.08 -0.62
CA TRP A 330 18.82 -10.31 -0.30
C TRP A 330 20.02 -11.22 -0.07
N ILE A 331 19.82 -12.32 0.65
CA ILE A 331 20.88 -13.29 0.95
C ILE A 331 21.38 -13.92 -0.34
N ILE A 332 20.44 -14.36 -1.18
CA ILE A 332 20.74 -15.03 -2.44
C ILE A 332 21.42 -14.09 -3.43
N LEU A 333 20.87 -12.89 -3.62
CA LEU A 333 21.46 -11.92 -4.54
C LEU A 333 22.86 -11.49 -4.10
N ARG A 334 23.10 -11.39 -2.79
CA ARG A 334 24.43 -11.14 -2.27
C ARG A 334 25.40 -12.28 -2.57
N ASN A 335 24.96 -13.54 -2.45
CA ASN A 335 25.78 -14.70 -2.78
C ASN A 335 26.12 -14.77 -4.28
N MET A 336 25.21 -14.32 -5.14
CA MET A 336 25.38 -14.36 -6.59
C MET A 336 26.16 -13.17 -7.16
N PHE A 337 25.88 -11.96 -6.68
CA PHE A 337 26.36 -10.69 -7.25
C PHE A 337 27.30 -9.91 -6.32
N GLY A 338 27.57 -10.40 -5.11
CA GLY A 338 28.40 -9.71 -4.13
C GLY A 338 27.66 -8.54 -3.47
N HIS A 339 28.39 -7.49 -3.12
CA HIS A 339 27.83 -6.31 -2.45
C HIS A 339 27.07 -5.36 -3.40
N ASP A 340 27.27 -5.52 -4.72
CA ASP A 340 26.80 -4.59 -5.73
C ASP A 340 25.46 -5.01 -6.33
N PHE A 341 24.39 -4.94 -5.54
CA PHE A 341 23.03 -5.05 -6.05
C PHE A 341 22.04 -4.19 -5.27
N ASP A 342 21.00 -3.75 -5.97
CA ASP A 342 19.93 -2.98 -5.37
C ASP A 342 19.00 -3.90 -4.57
N HIS A 343 19.10 -3.84 -3.24
CA HIS A 343 18.33 -4.66 -2.30
C HIS A 343 16.82 -4.42 -2.42
N HIS A 344 16.40 -3.25 -2.89
CA HIS A 344 14.98 -2.94 -3.14
C HIS A 344 14.71 -2.70 -4.62
N GLY A 345 15.62 -3.16 -5.49
CA GLY A 345 15.44 -3.13 -6.94
C GLY A 345 14.41 -4.17 -7.37
N LYS A 346 13.87 -3.98 -8.59
CA LYS A 346 12.82 -4.85 -9.15
C LYS A 346 13.17 -6.34 -9.03
N SER A 347 14.39 -6.73 -9.35
CA SER A 347 14.84 -8.13 -9.28
C SER A 347 14.78 -8.72 -7.87
N ALA A 348 15.22 -7.96 -6.85
CA ALA A 348 15.18 -8.40 -5.46
C ALA A 348 13.75 -8.52 -4.95
N THR A 349 12.92 -7.52 -5.24
CA THR A 349 11.52 -7.49 -4.82
C THR A 349 10.70 -8.60 -5.49
N PHE A 350 10.84 -8.79 -6.82
CA PHE A 350 10.13 -9.83 -7.55
C PHE A 350 10.54 -11.23 -7.09
N LEU A 351 11.86 -11.47 -6.92
CA LEU A 351 12.36 -12.73 -6.40
C LEU A 351 11.82 -13.02 -4.99
N GLY A 352 11.78 -12.01 -4.13
CA GLY A 352 11.18 -12.13 -2.80
C GLY A 352 9.68 -12.44 -2.82
N HIS A 353 8.92 -11.88 -3.75
CA HIS A 353 7.50 -12.23 -3.92
C HIS A 353 7.32 -13.67 -4.41
N VAL A 354 8.15 -14.12 -5.36
CA VAL A 354 8.16 -15.51 -5.83
C VAL A 354 8.48 -16.48 -4.69
N PHE A 355 9.45 -16.19 -3.84
CA PHE A 355 9.73 -16.98 -2.65
C PHE A 355 8.54 -17.05 -1.69
N SER A 356 7.81 -15.94 -1.49
CA SER A 356 6.56 -15.98 -0.72
C SER A 356 5.48 -16.85 -1.35
N VAL A 357 5.39 -16.92 -2.69
CA VAL A 357 4.46 -17.82 -3.37
C VAL A 357 4.83 -19.28 -3.11
N ILE A 358 6.11 -19.63 -3.25
CA ILE A 358 6.60 -20.98 -2.93
C ILE A 358 6.29 -21.35 -1.48
N ALA A 359 6.56 -20.43 -0.53
CA ALA A 359 6.29 -20.67 0.88
C ALA A 359 4.81 -20.92 1.16
N LYS A 360 3.91 -20.14 0.54
CA LYS A 360 2.46 -20.35 0.67
C LYS A 360 2.01 -21.69 0.09
N ILE A 361 2.51 -22.07 -1.09
CA ILE A 361 2.19 -23.37 -1.70
C ILE A 361 2.60 -24.51 -0.75
N VAL A 362 3.78 -24.44 -0.15
CA VAL A 362 4.26 -25.52 0.72
C VAL A 362 3.57 -25.53 2.09
N LEU A 363 3.26 -24.36 2.66
CA LEU A 363 2.68 -24.25 4.00
C LEU A 363 1.15 -24.38 4.04
N GLN A 364 0.45 -24.07 2.95
CA GLN A 364 -1.03 -23.97 2.94
C GLN A 364 -1.74 -25.03 2.10
N THR A 365 -0.99 -25.93 1.43
CA THR A 365 -1.59 -26.97 0.61
C THR A 365 -1.58 -28.30 1.37
N GLU A 366 -2.71 -29.02 1.38
CA GLU A 366 -2.83 -30.33 2.03
C GLU A 366 -2.14 -31.47 1.26
N ASP A 367 -2.08 -31.37 -0.08
CA ASP A 367 -1.53 -32.37 -1.02
C ASP A 367 -0.20 -31.90 -1.65
N VAL A 368 0.81 -31.62 -0.81
CA VAL A 368 2.15 -31.26 -1.30
C VAL A 368 2.86 -32.50 -1.88
N ASP A 369 3.24 -32.42 -3.16
CA ASP A 369 4.09 -33.42 -3.81
C ASP A 369 5.53 -33.32 -3.28
N GLN A 370 5.84 -34.07 -2.23
CA GLN A 370 7.14 -34.04 -1.56
C GLN A 370 8.28 -34.45 -2.50
N GLN A 371 8.05 -35.45 -3.37
CA GLN A 371 9.10 -35.95 -4.26
C GLN A 371 9.50 -34.90 -5.28
N PHE A 372 8.52 -34.17 -5.84
CA PHE A 372 8.80 -33.04 -6.73
C PHE A 372 9.71 -32.01 -6.08
N TRP A 373 9.48 -31.65 -4.81
CA TRP A 373 10.34 -30.69 -4.12
C TRP A 373 11.73 -31.27 -3.85
N LEU A 374 11.83 -32.50 -3.33
CA LEU A 374 13.12 -33.15 -3.05
C LEU A 374 14.01 -33.20 -4.30
N ASP A 375 13.43 -33.51 -5.46
CA ASP A 375 14.18 -33.61 -6.72
C ASP A 375 14.67 -32.23 -7.23
N ASN A 376 14.01 -31.13 -6.84
CA ASN A 376 14.22 -29.81 -7.44
C ASN A 376 14.65 -28.71 -6.46
N MET A 377 14.71 -28.97 -5.15
CA MET A 377 15.05 -27.98 -4.11
C MET A 377 16.35 -27.21 -4.40
N HIS A 378 17.37 -27.91 -4.91
CA HIS A 378 18.66 -27.32 -5.25
C HIS A 378 18.62 -26.37 -6.46
N LEU A 379 17.54 -26.38 -7.25
CA LEU A 379 17.35 -25.53 -8.42
C LEU A 379 16.42 -24.35 -8.15
N LEU A 380 15.88 -24.21 -6.94
CA LEU A 380 14.80 -23.27 -6.63
C LEU A 380 15.15 -21.84 -7.02
N THR A 381 16.27 -21.32 -6.53
CA THR A 381 16.72 -19.97 -6.85
C THR A 381 16.82 -19.73 -8.35
N LEU A 382 17.47 -20.63 -9.08
CA LEU A 382 17.70 -20.48 -10.51
C LEU A 382 16.40 -20.63 -11.32
N GLY A 383 15.51 -21.54 -10.91
CA GLY A 383 14.18 -21.69 -11.48
C GLY A 383 13.35 -20.42 -11.30
N CYS A 384 13.42 -19.80 -10.11
CA CYS A 384 12.79 -18.52 -9.86
C CYS A 384 13.36 -17.41 -10.75
N PHE A 385 14.68 -17.40 -11.01
CA PHE A 385 15.28 -16.46 -11.97
C PHE A 385 14.75 -16.66 -13.39
N GLU A 386 14.55 -17.90 -13.83
CA GLU A 386 13.96 -18.16 -15.15
C GLU A 386 12.55 -17.58 -15.23
N ILE A 387 11.75 -17.81 -14.19
CA ILE A 387 10.36 -17.34 -14.10
C ILE A 387 10.27 -15.81 -14.11
N ILE A 388 11.11 -15.10 -13.35
CA ILE A 388 11.05 -13.62 -13.31
C ILE A 388 11.63 -12.96 -14.57
N ASN A 389 12.49 -13.66 -15.31
CA ASN A 389 13.06 -13.15 -16.56
C ASN A 389 12.16 -13.40 -17.76
N ASP A 390 11.21 -14.33 -17.65
CA ASP A 390 10.19 -14.55 -18.66
C ASP A 390 9.17 -13.39 -18.66
N LYS A 391 9.28 -12.53 -19.67
CA LYS A 391 8.41 -11.36 -19.84
C LYS A 391 6.96 -11.70 -20.21
N THR A 392 6.67 -12.98 -20.48
CA THR A 392 5.32 -13.45 -20.83
C THR A 392 4.49 -13.78 -19.59
N VAL A 393 5.11 -13.90 -18.41
CA VAL A 393 4.43 -14.23 -17.16
C VAL A 393 3.87 -12.95 -16.53
N ASP A 394 2.54 -12.84 -16.52
CA ASP A 394 1.83 -11.73 -15.87
C ASP A 394 1.54 -12.04 -14.40
N PHE A 395 2.28 -11.37 -13.51
CA PHE A 395 2.08 -11.45 -12.06
C PHE A 395 1.00 -10.48 -11.54
N THR A 396 0.27 -9.77 -12.41
CA THR A 396 -0.72 -8.74 -12.02
C THR A 396 -2.15 -9.26 -11.85
N GLN A 397 -2.44 -10.51 -12.23
CA GLN A 397 -3.72 -11.14 -11.87
C GLN A 397 -3.80 -11.47 -10.37
N GLY A 398 -5.02 -11.59 -9.84
CA GLY A 398 -5.38 -11.75 -8.43
C GLY A 398 -4.88 -13.03 -7.76
N LEU A 399 -3.57 -13.29 -7.82
CA LEU A 399 -2.83 -14.38 -7.19
C LEU A 399 -2.87 -14.34 -5.65
N LEU A 400 -3.48 -13.31 -5.05
CA LEU A 400 -3.50 -13.11 -3.60
C LEU A 400 -4.77 -13.61 -2.90
N SER A 401 -5.71 -14.24 -3.61
CA SER A 401 -7.01 -14.63 -3.02
C SER A 401 -7.12 -16.07 -2.54
N ASP A 402 -6.31 -17.00 -3.07
CA ASP A 402 -6.47 -18.43 -2.78
C ASP A 402 -5.17 -19.23 -3.01
N ALA A 403 -4.80 -20.10 -2.06
CA ALA A 403 -3.60 -20.93 -2.14
C ALA A 403 -3.70 -22.00 -3.24
N GLY A 404 -4.91 -22.54 -3.49
CA GLY A 404 -5.16 -23.50 -4.57
C GLY A 404 -4.94 -22.88 -5.95
N ARG A 405 -5.41 -21.65 -6.17
CA ARG A 405 -5.15 -20.88 -7.40
C ARG A 405 -3.67 -20.54 -7.57
N LEU A 406 -2.98 -20.18 -6.49
CA LEU A 406 -1.52 -19.98 -6.50
C LEU A 406 -0.78 -21.23 -6.95
N LYS A 407 -1.11 -22.39 -6.39
CA LYS A 407 -0.57 -23.69 -6.79
C LYS A 407 -0.85 -23.96 -8.27
N ALA A 408 -2.10 -23.83 -8.71
CA ALA A 408 -2.52 -24.10 -10.09
C ALA A 408 -1.79 -23.22 -11.12
N PHE A 409 -1.50 -21.97 -10.78
CA PHE A 409 -0.76 -21.05 -11.66
C PHE A 409 0.76 -21.27 -11.61
N PHE A 410 1.33 -21.40 -10.41
CA PHE A 410 2.77 -21.32 -10.22
C PHE A 410 3.48 -22.67 -10.37
N THR A 411 2.82 -23.79 -10.04
CA THR A 411 3.39 -25.13 -10.18
C THR A 411 3.78 -25.45 -11.63
N PRO A 412 2.97 -25.17 -12.67
CA PRO A 412 3.37 -25.36 -14.06
C PRO A 412 4.61 -24.54 -14.46
N LEU A 413 4.76 -23.32 -13.94
CA LEU A 413 5.92 -22.47 -14.19
C LEU A 413 7.19 -23.12 -13.63
N LEU A 414 7.14 -23.62 -12.39
CA LEU A 414 8.27 -24.35 -11.77
C LEU A 414 8.64 -25.61 -12.56
N ILE A 415 7.63 -26.42 -12.93
CA ILE A 415 7.83 -27.63 -13.75
C ILE A 415 8.52 -27.29 -15.08
N SER A 416 8.17 -26.17 -15.71
CA SER A 416 8.80 -25.73 -16.96
C SER A 416 10.21 -25.15 -16.77
N ALA A 417 10.46 -24.48 -15.65
CA ALA A 417 11.71 -23.77 -15.39
C ALA A 417 12.85 -24.71 -15.02
N PHE A 418 12.59 -25.76 -14.20
CA PHE A 418 13.66 -26.61 -13.70
C PHE A 418 14.43 -27.39 -14.78
N PRO A 419 13.78 -28.00 -15.79
CA PRO A 419 14.51 -28.66 -16.89
C PRO A 419 15.38 -27.68 -17.68
N VAL A 420 14.90 -26.45 -17.91
CA VAL A 420 15.64 -25.40 -18.60
C VAL A 420 16.91 -25.03 -17.82
N VAL A 421 16.77 -24.80 -16.52
CA VAL A 421 17.89 -24.49 -15.63
C VAL A 421 18.87 -25.65 -15.56
N ASN A 422 18.39 -26.88 -15.43
CA ASN A 422 19.25 -28.07 -15.39
C ASN A 422 20.05 -28.23 -16.70
N GLY A 423 19.45 -27.88 -17.84
CA GLY A 423 20.16 -27.77 -19.11
C GLY A 423 21.23 -26.67 -19.11
N LYS A 424 20.92 -25.48 -18.59
CA LYS A 424 21.87 -24.37 -18.44
C LYS A 424 23.05 -24.74 -17.52
N LEU A 425 22.84 -25.49 -16.45
CA LEU A 425 23.92 -25.93 -15.57
C LEU A 425 24.99 -26.77 -16.26
N LYS A 426 24.63 -27.50 -17.32
CA LYS A 426 25.56 -28.31 -18.11
C LYS A 426 26.33 -27.49 -19.15
N ASN A 427 25.72 -26.41 -19.64
CA ASN A 427 26.16 -25.72 -20.87
C ASN A 427 26.58 -24.26 -20.67
N ASP A 428 26.24 -23.62 -19.55
CA ASP A 428 26.59 -22.25 -19.21
C ASP A 428 27.51 -22.22 -17.97
N GLU A 429 28.79 -21.93 -18.20
CA GLU A 429 29.80 -21.82 -17.15
C GLU A 429 29.44 -20.79 -16.08
N LYS A 430 28.79 -19.69 -16.45
CA LYS A 430 28.40 -18.64 -15.51
C LYS A 430 27.27 -19.13 -14.61
N THR A 431 26.26 -19.78 -15.17
CA THR A 431 25.18 -20.39 -14.38
C THR A 431 25.71 -21.50 -13.48
N ASN A 432 26.60 -22.36 -13.98
CA ASN A 432 27.24 -23.41 -13.20
C ASN A 432 28.07 -22.84 -12.02
N SER A 433 28.87 -21.81 -12.28
CA SER A 433 29.66 -21.12 -11.26
C SER A 433 28.79 -20.48 -10.18
N ASN A 434 27.74 -19.76 -10.57
CA ASN A 434 26.80 -19.14 -9.63
C ASN A 434 26.06 -20.19 -8.79
N HIS A 435 25.65 -21.30 -9.42
CA HIS A 435 25.04 -22.43 -8.72
C HIS A 435 26.00 -23.00 -7.68
N LYS A 436 27.25 -23.32 -8.04
CA LYS A 436 28.26 -23.83 -7.11
C LYS A 436 28.51 -22.88 -5.94
N LYS A 437 28.58 -21.56 -6.19
CA LYS A 437 28.70 -20.55 -5.11
C LYS A 437 27.51 -20.59 -4.17
N LEU A 438 26.30 -20.63 -4.71
CA LEU A 438 25.08 -20.74 -3.92
C LEU A 438 25.10 -22.00 -3.04
N ARG A 439 25.40 -23.16 -3.64
CA ARG A 439 25.50 -24.45 -2.93
C ARG A 439 26.52 -24.40 -1.80
N LYS A 440 27.70 -23.82 -2.04
CA LYS A 440 28.74 -23.66 -1.02
C LYS A 440 28.22 -22.83 0.17
N HIS A 441 27.65 -21.65 -0.10
CA HIS A 441 27.13 -20.78 0.94
C HIS A 441 25.96 -21.39 1.74
N MET A 442 25.13 -22.24 1.12
CA MET A 442 24.09 -23.01 1.82
C MET A 442 24.70 -23.98 2.83
N THR A 443 25.73 -24.73 2.41
CA THR A 443 26.44 -25.68 3.27
C THR A 443 27.11 -24.97 4.44
N ASP A 444 27.80 -23.85 4.18
CA ASP A 444 28.48 -23.06 5.21
C ASP A 444 27.47 -22.60 6.30
N ARG A 445 26.28 -22.10 5.91
CA ARG A 445 25.22 -21.71 6.86
C ARG A 445 24.63 -22.89 7.63
N LYS A 446 24.53 -24.08 7.02
CA LYS A 446 24.09 -25.30 7.72
C LYS A 446 25.10 -25.70 8.80
N SER A 447 26.40 -25.51 8.55
CA SER A 447 27.44 -25.75 9.57
C SER A 447 27.47 -24.69 10.68
N GLU A 448 27.26 -23.41 10.36
CA GLU A 448 27.20 -22.33 11.36
C GLU A 448 26.07 -22.54 12.38
N LYS A 449 24.89 -22.99 11.93
CA LYS A 449 23.76 -23.35 12.83
C LYS A 449 24.13 -24.40 13.87
N SER A 450 25.11 -25.26 13.58
CA SER A 450 25.54 -26.33 14.49
C SER A 450 26.65 -25.91 15.46
N SER A 451 27.37 -24.80 15.21
CA SER A 451 28.59 -24.44 15.96
C SER A 451 28.43 -23.30 16.98
N THR A 452 27.31 -22.58 16.98
CA THR A 452 27.12 -21.37 17.81
C THR A 452 25.91 -21.40 18.74
N LEU A 453 25.28 -22.56 18.92
CA LEU A 453 24.15 -22.69 19.83
C LEU A 453 24.67 -23.08 21.23
N ILE A 454 24.78 -22.06 22.07
CA ILE A 454 25.02 -22.10 23.52
C ILE A 454 26.45 -22.54 23.90
N LYS A 455 27.36 -21.56 23.97
CA LYS A 455 28.29 -21.53 25.11
C LYS A 455 27.71 -20.52 26.09
N ASP A 456 27.13 -21.02 27.17
CA ASP A 456 26.59 -20.23 28.29
C ASP A 456 27.69 -19.61 29.17
N GLU A 457 28.96 -19.67 28.77
CA GLU A 457 30.06 -19.02 29.47
C GLU A 457 31.09 -18.49 28.47
N ALA A 458 31.44 -17.21 28.64
CA ALA A 458 32.75 -16.58 28.45
C ALA A 458 32.70 -15.26 27.65
N ASP A 459 33.02 -14.20 28.39
CA ASP A 459 33.86 -13.06 28.05
C ASP A 459 33.66 -12.32 26.73
N PHE A 460 33.28 -11.04 26.89
CA PHE A 460 33.54 -9.99 25.92
C PHE A 460 35.05 -9.76 25.85
N ASP A 461 35.75 -10.51 25.00
CA ASP A 461 37.07 -10.11 24.52
C ASP A 461 36.90 -9.30 23.23
N ASP A 462 37.02 -7.98 23.39
CA ASP A 462 37.27 -7.02 22.33
C ASP A 462 38.68 -7.25 21.76
N GLU A 463 38.83 -8.02 20.68
CA GLU A 463 40.03 -7.97 19.84
C GLU A 463 39.65 -7.79 18.36
N ASP A 464 39.49 -6.53 17.95
CA ASP A 464 40.02 -5.96 16.70
C ASP A 464 39.60 -4.48 16.54
N GLY A 465 39.84 -3.67 17.57
CA GLY A 465 39.75 -2.22 17.54
C GLY A 465 41.03 -1.59 18.11
N PRO A 466 41.57 -0.51 17.54
CA PRO A 466 42.85 0.04 18.00
C PRO A 466 42.72 0.59 19.43
N GLU A 467 43.61 0.12 20.33
CA GLU A 467 43.68 0.47 21.75
C GLU A 467 43.67 1.99 21.98
N LEU A 468 42.69 2.47 22.76
CA LEU A 468 42.67 3.80 23.37
C LEU A 468 42.88 3.62 24.87
N LYS A 469 44.07 3.99 25.35
CA LYS A 469 44.40 4.01 26.78
C LYS A 469 43.59 5.09 27.48
N VAL A 470 42.83 4.70 28.51
CA VAL A 470 42.19 5.61 29.46
C VAL A 470 42.91 5.43 30.79
N GLU A 471 43.57 6.47 31.26
CA GLU A 471 44.05 6.55 32.64
C GLU A 471 42.86 6.93 33.53
N GLU A 472 42.53 6.08 34.48
CA GLU A 472 41.51 6.33 35.50
C GLU A 472 42.13 7.09 36.67
N GLU A 473 41.68 8.33 36.90
CA GLU A 473 41.76 8.96 38.22
C GLU A 473 40.35 8.98 38.82
N GLU A 474 40.18 8.27 39.94
CA GLU A 474 38.99 8.27 40.77
C GLU A 474 38.82 9.63 41.46
N GLU A 475 37.68 10.30 41.27
CA GLU A 475 37.16 11.19 42.31
C GLU A 475 35.62 11.23 42.28
N GLU A 476 35.05 11.19 43.49
CA GLU A 476 33.64 11.01 43.81
C GLU A 476 32.73 12.15 43.32
N LEU A 477 31.43 11.82 43.24
CA LEU A 477 30.25 12.69 43.11
C LEU A 477 29.88 13.24 41.72
N GLY A 478 28.87 12.60 41.13
CA GLY A 478 27.82 13.28 40.37
C GLY A 478 28.00 13.35 38.85
N THR A 479 27.83 12.23 38.14
CA THR A 479 27.97 12.23 36.67
C THR A 479 26.69 12.66 35.94
N ARG A 480 26.62 13.96 35.64
CA ARG A 480 25.87 14.49 34.49
C ARG A 480 26.77 14.33 33.25
N ARG A 481 26.50 13.35 32.37
CA ARG A 481 27.28 13.19 31.12
C ARG A 481 26.92 14.31 30.14
N THR A 482 27.82 15.28 30.03
CA THR A 482 27.82 16.27 28.93
C THR A 482 28.67 15.69 27.81
N ILE A 483 28.08 15.42 26.65
CA ILE A 483 28.80 15.01 25.44
C ILE A 483 29.17 16.29 24.67
N THR A 484 30.46 16.61 24.61
CA THR A 484 30.99 17.72 23.81
C THR A 484 31.36 17.19 22.42
N PHE A 485 30.69 17.67 21.37
CA PHE A 485 31.07 17.38 19.99
C PHE A 485 32.28 18.23 19.58
N ASN A 486 33.41 17.59 19.29
CA ASN A 486 34.52 18.25 18.62
C ASN A 486 34.17 18.44 17.13
N SER A 487 33.95 19.68 16.72
CA SER A 487 33.75 20.04 15.31
C SER A 487 35.07 19.87 14.54
N ARG A 488 35.15 18.86 13.67
CA ARG A 488 36.18 18.83 12.63
C ARG A 488 35.78 19.82 11.54
N LYS A 489 36.62 20.84 11.37
CA LYS A 489 36.61 21.78 10.25
C LYS A 489 36.60 21.01 8.93
N PHE A 490 35.58 21.24 8.11
CA PHE A 490 35.65 20.96 6.68
C PHE A 490 36.65 21.94 6.07
N ASN A 491 37.80 21.44 5.63
CA ASN A 491 38.67 22.17 4.72
C ASN A 491 38.02 22.14 3.34
N SER A 492 37.60 23.31 2.87
CA SER A 492 37.25 23.58 1.48
C SER A 492 38.51 23.60 0.62
N VAL A 493 38.52 22.86 -0.49
CA VAL A 493 39.46 23.07 -1.60
C VAL A 493 38.79 22.62 -2.90
N PRO A 494 39.14 23.22 -4.04
CA PRO A 494 38.53 24.37 -4.70
C PRO A 494 37.34 24.03 -5.62
#